data_AF-F5BBF5-F1
#
_entry.id   AF-F5BBF5-F1
#
_cell.length_a   1.000
_cell.length_b   1.000
_cell.length_c   1.000
_cell.angle_alpha   90.00
_cell.angle_beta   90.00
_cell.angle_gamma   90.00
#
_symmetry.space_group_name_H-M   'P 1'
#
loop_
_entity.id
_entity.type
_entity.pdbx_description
1 polymer ?
#
loop_
_entity_poly.entity_id
_entity_poly.type
_entity_poly.pdbx_seq_one_letter_code
_entity_poly.pdbx_strand_id
1 'polypeptide(L)' 'AVRYDPDSETLTLSGEMAVKREQLKNGGLGVVSDAIFDLGRSLSAFNLDDTEVALLQAVLLMSS' A
#
# COMPACT_ATOMS: atom_id res chain seq x y z
N ALA A 1 0.42 -0.75 -0.03
CA ALA A 1 -0.71 -0.33 0.81
C ALA A 1 -0.47 -0.64 2.29
N VAL A 2 -0.20 -1.90 2.68
CA VAL A 2 0.02 -2.27 4.11
C VAL A 2 1.23 -1.61 4.79
N ARG A 3 2.23 -1.17 4.01
CA ARG A 3 3.39 -0.38 4.49
C ARG A 3 3.19 1.12 4.29
N TYR A 4 1.97 1.59 4.50
CA TYR A 4 1.65 3.02 4.51
C TYR A 4 1.94 3.59 5.88
N ASP A 5 2.70 4.68 5.93
CA ASP A 5 2.93 5.44 7.13
C ASP A 5 2.04 6.70 7.10
N PRO A 6 1.05 6.82 8.01
CA PRO A 6 0.16 7.98 8.07
C PRO A 6 0.88 9.25 8.54
N ASP A 7 1.98 9.15 9.29
CA ASP A 7 2.68 10.33 9.82
C ASP A 7 3.48 11.04 8.73
N SER A 8 4.17 10.28 7.88
CA SER A 8 4.94 10.83 6.75
C SER A 8 4.18 10.88 5.43
N GLU A 9 2.97 10.30 5.40
CA GLU A 9 2.17 10.06 4.20
C GLU A 9 2.98 9.38 3.08
N THR A 10 3.75 8.36 3.43
CA THR A 10 4.59 7.60 2.49
C THR A 10 4.18 6.13 2.38
N LEU A 11 4.54 5.51 1.25
CA LEU A 11 4.50 4.06 1.06
C LEU A 11 5.92 3.53 0.93
N THR A 12 6.25 2.48 1.68
CA THR A 12 7.55 1.80 1.52
C THR A 12 7.49 0.73 0.44
N LEU A 13 8.18 0.98 -0.68
CA LEU A 13 8.36 0.03 -1.79
C LEU A 13 9.53 -0.90 -1.52
N SER A 14 9.35 -2.18 -1.84
CA SER A 14 10.36 -3.25 -1.70
C SER A 14 11.01 -3.37 -0.30
N GLY A 15 10.49 -2.67 0.70
CA GLY A 15 11.04 -2.66 2.07
C GLY A 15 12.11 -1.61 2.34
N GLU A 16 12.54 -0.86 1.33
CA GLU A 16 13.72 0.02 1.44
C GLU A 16 13.42 1.47 1.05
N MET A 17 12.48 1.70 0.12
CA MET A 17 12.26 3.03 -0.46
C MET A 17 10.90 3.60 -0.06
N ALA A 18 10.90 4.55 0.88
CA ALA A 18 9.72 5.35 1.20
C ALA A 18 9.46 6.39 0.10
N VAL A 19 8.27 6.34 -0.50
CA VAL A 19 7.86 7.28 -1.56
C VAL A 19 6.58 8.00 -1.20
N LYS A 20 6.48 9.27 -1.61
CA LYS A 20 5.24 10.05 -1.54
C LYS A 20 4.31 9.76 -2.72
N ARG A 21 3.03 10.08 -2.54
CA ARG A 21 1.97 9.97 -3.55
C ARG A 21 2.39 10.53 -4.92
N GLU A 22 2.95 11.73 -4.91
CA GLU A 22 3.39 12.42 -6.13
C GLU A 22 4.59 11.74 -6.79
N GLN A 23 5.53 11.20 -6.02
CA GLN A 23 6.68 10.48 -6.60
C GLN A 23 6.22 9.20 -7.31
N LEU A 24 5.27 8.47 -6.71
CA LEU A 24 4.71 7.27 -7.30
C LEU A 24 3.85 7.58 -8.53
N LYS A 25 3.05 8.64 -8.47
CA LYS A 25 2.21 9.14 -9.57
C LYS A 25 3.06 9.54 -10.78
N ASN A 26 4.08 10.36 -10.55
CA ASN A 26 4.98 10.85 -11.59
C ASN A 26 6.00 9.79 -12.05
N GLY A 27 6.24 8.76 -11.22
CA GLY A 27 7.09 7.61 -11.53
C GLY A 27 6.49 6.58 -12.48
N GLY A 28 5.29 6.84 -13.03
CA GLY A 28 4.67 6.00 -14.08
C GLY A 28 3.39 5.29 -13.67
N LEU A 29 2.99 5.33 -12.40
CA LEU A 29 1.71 4.74 -11.95
C LEU A 29 0.50 5.65 -12.17
N GLY A 30 0.69 6.96 -12.40
CA GLY A 30 -0.40 7.89 -12.68
C GLY A 30 -1.50 7.82 -11.62
N VAL A 31 -2.76 7.75 -12.06
CA VAL A 31 -3.95 7.70 -11.19
C VAL A 31 -4.00 6.44 -10.29
N VAL A 32 -3.27 5.37 -10.64
CA VAL A 32 -3.20 4.16 -9.81
C VAL A 32 -2.50 4.45 -8.49
N SER A 33 -1.57 5.42 -8.45
CA SER A 33 -0.96 5.89 -7.21
C SER A 33 -2.02 6.33 -6.20
N ASP A 34 -3.01 7.12 -6.65
CA ASP A 34 -4.05 7.65 -5.77
C ASP A 34 -4.84 6.51 -5.11
N ALA A 35 -5.24 5.50 -5.89
CA ALA A 35 -5.95 4.33 -5.39
C ALA A 35 -5.13 3.51 -4.36
N ILE A 36 -3.82 3.33 -4.58
CA ILE A 36 -2.95 2.58 -3.66
C ILE A 36 -2.77 3.34 -2.34
N PHE A 37 -2.63 4.67 -2.40
CA PHE A 37 -2.53 5.50 -1.19
C PHE A 37 -3.84 5.55 -0.41
N ASP A 38 -4.98 5.67 -1.10
CA ASP A 38 -6.29 5.66 -0.45
C ASP A 38 -6.59 4.29 0.21
N LEU A 39 -6.17 3.20 -0.43
CA LEU A 39 -6.20 1.87 0.17
C LEU A 39 -5.27 1.79 1.39
N GLY A 40 -4.03 2.28 1.29
CA GLY A 40 -3.07 2.27 2.40
C GLY A 40 -3.58 3.01 3.64
N ARG A 41 -4.15 4.20 3.45
CA ARG A 41 -4.78 4.99 4.51
C ARG A 41 -6.00 4.30 5.11
N SER A 42 -6.78 3.60 4.29
CA SER A 42 -7.93 2.84 4.80
C SER A 42 -7.47 1.65 5.64
N LEU A 43 -6.45 0.91 5.17
CA LEU A 43 -5.91 -0.27 5.85
C LEU A 43 -5.17 0.07 7.15
N SER A 44 -4.57 1.25 7.28
CA SER A 44 -3.89 1.65 8.53
C SER A 44 -4.84 1.71 9.72
N ALA A 45 -6.14 1.93 9.50
CA ALA A 45 -7.15 1.88 10.56
C ALA A 45 -7.49 0.46 11.04
N PHE A 46 -7.14 -0.57 10.26
CA PHE A 46 -7.45 -1.96 10.57
C PHE A 46 -6.35 -2.63 11.42
N ASN A 47 -5.17 -2.02 11.55
CA ASN A 47 -4.03 -2.59 12.28
C ASN A 47 -3.75 -4.06 11.92
N LEU A 48 -3.73 -4.35 10.62
CA LEU A 48 -3.60 -5.73 10.14
C LEU A 48 -2.30 -6.37 10.63
N ASP A 49 -2.39 -7.60 11.12
CA ASP A 49 -1.21 -8.40 11.43
C ASP A 49 -0.68 -9.16 10.19
N ASP A 50 0.49 -9.79 10.34
CA ASP A 50 1.13 -10.54 9.24
C ASP A 50 0.25 -11.69 8.73
N THR A 51 -0.58 -12.29 9.59
CA THR A 51 -1.49 -13.39 9.23
C THR A 51 -2.63 -12.89 8.36
N GLU A 52 -3.26 -11.78 8.74
CA GLU A 52 -4.35 -11.17 7.97
C GLU A 52 -3.87 -10.70 6.59
N VAL A 53 -2.66 -10.14 6.51
CA VAL A 53 -2.03 -9.78 5.23
C VAL A 53 -1.76 -11.02 4.38
N ALA A 54 -1.23 -12.10 4.96
CA ALA A 54 -0.98 -13.35 4.25
C ALA A 54 -2.28 -13.99 3.73
N LEU A 55 -3.35 -13.96 4.52
CA LEU A 55 -4.67 -14.47 4.12
C LEU A 55 -5.26 -13.65 2.98
N LEU A 56 -5.17 -12.30 3.03
CA LEU A 56 -5.61 -11.44 1.93
C LEU A 56 -4.85 -11.76 0.63
N GLN A 57 -3.52 -11.96 0.72
CA GLN A 57 -2.70 -12.34 -0.44
C GLN A 57 -3.11 -13.71 -1.00
N ALA A 58 -3.38 -14.69 -0.14
CA ALA A 58 -3.85 -16.02 -0.55
C ALA A 58 -5.20 -15.95 -1.27
N VAL A 59 -6.16 -15.16 -0.76
CA VAL A 59 -7.47 -14.95 -1.42
C VAL A 59 -7.32 -14.32 -2.80
N LEU A 60 -6.46 -13.31 -2.93
CA LEU A 60 -6.18 -12.66 -4.21
C LEU A 60 -5.51 -13.63 -5.20
N LEU A 61 -4.59 -14.48 -4.74
CA LEU A 61 -3.93 -15.51 -5.55
C LEU A 61 -4.90 -16.60 -6.05
N MET A 62 -5.88 -16.98 -5.25
CA MET A 62 -6.87 -18.00 -5.64
C MET A 62 -7.92 -17.50 -6.63
N SER A 63 -7.97 -16.19 -6.87
CA SER A 63 -8.94 -15.55 -7.75
C SER A 63 -8.37 -15.16 -9.12
N SER A 64 -7.12 -15.54 -9.42
CA SER A 64 -6.41 -15.21 -10.67
C SER A 64 -6.59 -16.22 -11.78
#